data_AF-A0A5C4TEM4-F1
#
_entry.id   AF-A0A5C4TEM4-F1
#
_cell.length_a   1.000
_cell.length_b   1.000
_cell.length_c   1.000
_cell.angle_alpha   90.00
_cell.angle_beta   90.00
_cell.angle_gamma   90.00
#
_symmetry.space_group_name_H-M   'P 1'
#
loop_
_entity.id
_entity.type
_entity.pdbx_description
1 polymer ?
#
loop_
_entity_poly.entity_id
_entity_poly.type
_entity_poly.pdbx_seq_one_letter_code
_entity_poly.pdbx_strand_id
1 'polypeptide(L)'
;MNLERVATALAGVAILGGIARIGMTPSALIWGENSVQELVFGLIACLFMGVGIFGVYLYQAHRLGITGLASVLLLSISSTLTAALVWSTMLGVMAEDQPFVAPLQTINSTAAMLGTIGFCVQTLRARILPAWPVVLFLLFPAIMFIPALSNWGAVLWGISYMGLGYYVVGKKSVRHPSVFGM
;
A
#
# COMPACT_ATOMS: atom_id res chain seq x y z
N MET A 1 -18.14 -17.71 -8.05
CA MET A 1 -16.68 -17.55 -7.88
C MET A 1 -16.38 -17.69 -6.38
N ASN A 2 -15.46 -18.58 -5.98
CA ASN A 2 -15.18 -18.80 -4.55
C ASN A 2 -14.45 -17.56 -3.98
N LEU A 3 -14.94 -16.99 -2.87
CA LEU A 3 -14.39 -15.78 -2.23
C LEU A 3 -12.88 -15.93 -1.93
N GLU A 4 -12.44 -17.13 -1.61
CA GLU A 4 -11.03 -17.46 -1.39
C GLU A 4 -10.16 -17.16 -2.62
N ARG A 5 -10.65 -17.51 -3.83
CA ARG A 5 -9.92 -17.24 -5.08
C ARG A 5 -9.83 -15.74 -5.35
N VAL A 6 -10.88 -14.99 -5.01
CA VAL A 6 -10.90 -13.52 -5.14
C VAL A 6 -9.88 -12.89 -4.20
N ALA A 7 -9.87 -13.29 -2.93
CA ALA A 7 -8.92 -12.79 -1.94
C ALA A 7 -7.46 -13.11 -2.35
N THR A 8 -7.22 -14.33 -2.82
CA THR A 8 -5.91 -14.76 -3.32
C THR A 8 -5.47 -13.97 -4.55
N ALA A 9 -6.37 -13.76 -5.52
CA ALA A 9 -6.06 -12.98 -6.72
C ALA A 9 -5.74 -11.52 -6.38
N LEU A 10 -6.55 -10.89 -5.53
CA LEU A 10 -6.31 -9.52 -5.05
C LEU A 10 -4.99 -9.41 -4.29
N ALA A 11 -4.67 -10.39 -3.44
CA ALA A 11 -3.37 -10.45 -2.76
C ALA A 11 -2.21 -10.62 -3.75
N GLY A 12 -2.40 -11.38 -4.83
CA GLY A 12 -1.46 -11.45 -5.95
C GLY A 12 -1.24 -10.09 -6.62
N VAL A 13 -2.31 -9.32 -6.83
CA VAL A 13 -2.22 -7.93 -7.33
C VAL A 13 -1.46 -7.04 -6.34
N ALA A 14 -1.64 -7.20 -5.03
CA ALA A 14 -0.83 -6.49 -4.02
C ALA A 14 0.67 -6.80 -4.13
N ILE A 15 1.06 -8.05 -4.43
CA ILE A 15 2.47 -8.42 -4.67
C ILE A 15 3.01 -7.67 -5.89
N LEU A 16 2.26 -7.67 -7.01
CA LEU A 16 2.66 -6.94 -8.21
C LEU A 16 2.79 -5.44 -7.96
N GLY A 17 1.85 -4.86 -7.20
CA GLY A 17 1.91 -3.47 -6.77
C GLY A 17 3.13 -3.18 -5.90
N GLY A 18 3.49 -4.10 -4.99
CA GLY A 18 4.70 -4.00 -4.18
C GLY A 18 5.99 -4.04 -5.01
N ILE A 19 6.06 -4.92 -6.02
CA ILE A 19 7.18 -4.98 -6.97
C ILE A 19 7.29 -3.66 -7.75
N ALA A 20 6.17 -3.16 -8.29
CA ALA A 20 6.16 -1.88 -8.98
C ALA A 20 6.61 -0.73 -8.07
N ARG A 21 6.20 -0.75 -6.79
CA ARG A 21 6.61 0.25 -5.81
C ARG A 21 8.11 0.22 -5.53
N ILE A 22 8.70 -0.97 -5.41
CA ILE A 22 10.16 -1.12 -5.27
C ILE A 22 10.87 -0.56 -6.52
N GLY A 23 10.29 -0.74 -7.71
CA GLY A 23 10.81 -0.22 -8.98
C GLY A 23 10.96 1.31 -9.05
N MET A 24 10.22 2.07 -8.23
CA MET A 24 10.36 3.53 -8.16
C MET A 24 11.77 3.96 -7.75
N THR A 25 12.33 3.33 -6.70
CA THR A 25 13.64 3.72 -6.15
C THR A 25 14.80 3.60 -7.16
N PRO A 26 15.03 2.46 -7.84
CA PRO A 26 16.08 2.39 -8.84
C PRO A 26 15.80 3.31 -10.04
N SER A 27 14.54 3.52 -10.42
CA SER A 27 14.20 4.48 -11.48
C SER A 27 14.58 5.91 -11.12
N ALA A 28 14.28 6.35 -9.90
CA ALA A 28 14.68 7.66 -9.39
C ALA A 28 16.22 7.80 -9.30
N LEU A 29 16.92 6.75 -8.90
CA LEU A 29 18.39 6.77 -8.80
C LEU A 29 19.10 6.82 -10.16
N ILE A 30 18.52 6.22 -11.20
CA ILE A 30 19.14 6.15 -12.54
C ILE A 30 18.73 7.35 -13.40
N TRP A 31 17.46 7.73 -13.39
CA TRP A 31 16.90 8.78 -14.27
C TRP A 31 16.59 10.10 -13.56
N GLY A 32 16.79 10.18 -12.24
CA GLY A 32 16.46 11.35 -11.43
C GLY A 32 15.04 11.31 -10.85
N GLU A 33 14.83 12.10 -9.80
CA GLU A 33 13.54 12.24 -9.13
C GLU A 33 12.50 12.90 -10.06
N ASN A 34 11.26 12.42 -9.99
CA ASN A 34 10.14 12.80 -10.85
C ASN A 34 10.37 12.47 -12.35
N SER A 35 11.27 11.54 -12.65
CA SER A 35 11.42 11.00 -14.01
C SER A 35 10.17 10.24 -14.44
N VAL A 36 9.91 10.19 -15.75
CA VAL A 36 8.74 9.47 -16.31
C VAL A 36 8.74 8.00 -15.88
N GLN A 37 9.92 7.37 -15.82
CA GLN A 37 10.10 5.99 -15.38
C GLN A 37 9.65 5.79 -13.93
N GLU A 38 10.10 6.65 -13.02
CA GLU A 38 9.69 6.61 -11.61
C GLU A 38 8.16 6.79 -11.48
N LEU A 39 7.60 7.78 -12.17
CA LEU A 39 6.17 8.09 -12.10
C LEU A 39 5.31 6.96 -12.66
N VAL A 40 5.73 6.29 -13.74
CA VAL A 40 5.02 5.12 -14.29
C VAL A 40 5.01 3.97 -13.28
N PHE A 41 6.15 3.67 -12.63
CA PHE A 41 6.19 2.69 -11.55
C PHE A 41 5.30 3.08 -10.38
N GLY A 42 5.31 4.36 -10.00
CA GLY A 42 4.45 4.90 -8.95
C GLY A 42 2.98 4.78 -9.26
N LEU A 43 2.57 5.05 -10.50
CA LEU A 43 1.19 4.93 -10.96
C LEU A 43 0.70 3.48 -10.90
N ILE A 44 1.46 2.56 -11.49
CA ILE A 44 1.14 1.12 -11.49
C ILE A 44 1.06 0.60 -10.06
N ALA A 45 2.03 0.97 -9.21
CA ALA A 45 2.05 0.62 -7.80
C ALA A 45 0.76 1.07 -7.10
N CYS A 46 0.36 2.32 -7.26
CA CYS A 46 -0.84 2.86 -6.60
C CYS A 46 -2.13 2.13 -7.02
N LEU A 47 -2.30 1.84 -8.31
CA LEU A 47 -3.47 1.12 -8.80
C LEU A 47 -3.54 -0.30 -8.22
N PHE A 48 -2.44 -1.03 -8.25
CA PHE A 48 -2.38 -2.42 -7.79
C PHE A 48 -2.43 -2.52 -6.27
N MET A 49 -1.74 -1.65 -5.54
CA MET A 49 -1.77 -1.63 -4.08
C MET A 49 -3.15 -1.21 -3.55
N GLY A 50 -3.80 -0.23 -4.20
CA GLY A 50 -5.13 0.26 -3.81
C GLY A 50 -6.21 -0.81 -3.88
N VAL A 51 -6.18 -1.66 -4.92
CA VAL A 51 -7.13 -2.77 -5.07
C VAL A 51 -6.65 -4.03 -4.36
N GLY A 52 -5.34 -4.30 -4.36
CA GLY A 52 -4.78 -5.53 -3.82
C GLY A 52 -4.89 -5.67 -2.30
N ILE A 53 -4.88 -4.55 -1.57
CA ILE A 53 -5.00 -4.56 -0.11
C ILE A 53 -6.32 -5.18 0.39
N PHE A 54 -7.37 -5.17 -0.44
CA PHE A 54 -8.63 -5.86 -0.14
C PHE A 54 -8.45 -7.37 -0.03
N GLY A 55 -7.55 -7.97 -0.80
CA GLY A 55 -7.24 -9.40 -0.69
C GLY A 55 -6.66 -9.75 0.68
N VAL A 56 -5.77 -8.88 1.17
CA VAL A 56 -5.19 -9.00 2.52
C VAL A 56 -6.29 -8.86 3.58
N TYR A 57 -7.17 -7.86 3.46
CA TYR A 57 -8.31 -7.70 4.36
C TYR A 57 -9.21 -8.93 4.39
N LEU A 58 -9.64 -9.44 3.24
CA LEU A 58 -10.57 -10.56 3.13
C LEU A 58 -10.02 -11.82 3.83
N TYR A 59 -8.71 -12.04 3.77
CA TYR A 59 -8.05 -13.16 4.43
C TYR A 59 -8.21 -13.15 5.97
N GLN A 60 -8.31 -11.96 6.56
CA GLN A 60 -8.41 -11.74 8.01
C GLN A 60 -9.71 -11.05 8.44
N ALA A 61 -10.71 -10.96 7.56
CA ALA A 61 -11.92 -10.14 7.75
C ALA A 61 -12.70 -10.48 9.03
N HIS A 62 -12.77 -11.76 9.41
CA HIS A 62 -13.47 -12.20 10.62
C HIS A 62 -12.91 -11.65 11.93
N ARG A 63 -11.63 -11.21 11.95
CA ARG A 63 -11.01 -10.58 13.13
C ARG A 63 -10.82 -9.07 12.99
N LEU A 64 -10.75 -8.58 11.76
CA LEU A 64 -10.57 -7.15 11.51
C LEU A 64 -11.87 -6.37 11.69
N GLY A 65 -13.00 -6.97 11.34
CA GLY A 65 -14.31 -6.33 11.40
C GLY A 65 -14.36 -5.01 10.61
N ILE A 66 -15.30 -4.15 10.99
CA ILE A 66 -15.58 -2.88 10.29
C ILE A 66 -14.44 -1.87 10.41
N THR A 67 -13.68 -1.88 11.51
CA THR A 67 -12.55 -0.96 11.71
C THR A 67 -11.38 -1.29 10.79
N GLY A 68 -11.12 -2.58 10.57
CA GLY A 68 -10.15 -3.01 9.56
C GLY A 68 -10.59 -2.67 8.14
N LEU A 69 -11.89 -2.80 7.83
CA LEU A 69 -12.43 -2.38 6.54
C LEU A 69 -12.27 -0.88 6.31
N ALA A 70 -12.62 -0.04 7.30
CA ALA A 70 -12.44 1.40 7.22
C ALA A 70 -10.98 1.79 6.96
N SER A 71 -10.03 1.11 7.58
CA SER A 71 -8.59 1.33 7.37
C SER A 71 -8.17 1.00 5.93
N VAL A 72 -8.69 -0.10 5.38
CA VAL A 72 -8.42 -0.54 4.01
C VAL A 72 -9.04 0.42 2.99
N LEU A 73 -10.25 0.92 3.25
CA LEU A 73 -10.89 1.95 2.43
C LEU A 73 -10.07 3.24 2.40
N LEU A 74 -9.57 3.70 3.56
CA LEU A 74 -8.69 4.87 3.62
C LEU A 74 -7.39 4.67 2.81
N LEU A 75 -6.76 3.49 2.92
CA LEU A 75 -5.59 3.14 2.11
C LEU A 75 -5.89 3.09 0.62
N SER A 76 -7.04 2.54 0.23
CA SER A 76 -7.48 2.48 -1.17
C SER A 76 -7.76 3.88 -1.71
N ILE A 77 -8.47 4.73 -0.96
CA ILE A 77 -8.73 6.13 -1.34
C ILE A 77 -7.41 6.89 -1.51
N SER A 78 -6.50 6.75 -0.54
CA SER A 78 -5.17 7.36 -0.62
C SER A 78 -4.39 6.87 -1.85
N SER A 79 -4.42 5.57 -2.14
CA SER A 79 -3.74 5.03 -3.32
C SER A 79 -4.33 5.59 -4.62
N THR A 80 -5.66 5.72 -4.71
CA THR A 80 -6.32 6.34 -5.86
C THR A 80 -5.98 7.82 -5.99
N LEU A 81 -5.96 8.58 -4.89
CA LEU A 81 -5.55 9.99 -4.90
C LEU A 81 -4.08 10.13 -5.30
N THR A 82 -3.21 9.25 -4.81
CA THR A 82 -1.79 9.25 -5.19
C THR A 82 -1.63 8.95 -6.68
N ALA A 83 -2.39 7.99 -7.23
CA ALA A 83 -2.40 7.71 -8.67
C ALA A 83 -2.83 8.95 -9.48
N ALA A 84 -3.88 9.65 -9.04
CA ALA A 84 -4.34 10.88 -9.70
C ALA A 84 -3.30 12.01 -9.63
N LEU A 85 -2.63 12.19 -8.49
CA LEU A 85 -1.56 13.17 -8.32
C LEU A 85 -0.34 12.85 -9.20
N VAL A 86 0.11 11.60 -9.21
CA VAL A 86 1.21 11.14 -10.08
C VAL A 86 0.87 11.35 -11.55
N TRP A 87 -0.35 11.00 -11.96
CA TRP A 87 -0.83 11.24 -13.32
C TRP A 87 -0.84 12.74 -13.67
N SER A 88 -1.30 13.58 -12.75
CA SER A 88 -1.28 15.04 -12.91
C SER A 88 0.15 15.57 -13.12
N THR A 89 1.11 15.07 -12.34
CA THR A 89 2.53 15.42 -12.48
C THR A 89 3.09 14.97 -13.84
N MET A 90 2.71 13.79 -14.33
CA MET A 90 3.11 13.32 -15.67
C MET A 90 2.58 14.19 -16.80
N LEU A 91 1.42 14.83 -16.61
CA LEU A 91 0.85 15.81 -17.56
C LEU A 91 1.48 17.21 -17.43
N GLY A 92 2.47 17.39 -16.55
CA GLY A 92 3.14 18.67 -16.31
C GLY A 92 2.35 19.65 -15.44
N VAL A 93 1.26 19.20 -14.79
CA VAL A 93 0.49 20.05 -13.87
C VAL A 93 1.20 20.07 -12.51
N MET A 94 1.75 21.22 -12.13
CA MET A 94 2.43 21.39 -10.85
C MET A 94 1.46 21.83 -9.76
N ALA A 95 1.80 21.50 -8.50
CA ALA A 95 0.99 21.88 -7.34
C ALA A 95 0.91 23.39 -7.13
N GLU A 96 1.93 24.13 -7.56
CA GLU A 96 2.02 25.59 -7.44
C GLU A 96 1.03 26.31 -8.37
N ASP A 97 0.61 25.67 -9.46
CA ASP A 97 -0.25 26.26 -10.49
C ASP A 97 -1.74 26.12 -10.18
N GLN A 98 -2.11 25.27 -9.21
CA GLN A 98 -3.49 24.85 -8.99
C GLN A 98 -3.89 24.85 -7.50
N PRO A 99 -4.79 25.73 -7.04
CA PRO A 99 -5.11 25.91 -5.63
C PRO A 99 -5.76 24.69 -4.98
N PHE A 100 -6.28 23.74 -5.77
CA PHE A 100 -6.91 22.52 -5.24
C PHE A 100 -5.91 21.38 -4.96
N VAL A 101 -4.67 21.45 -5.46
CA VAL A 101 -3.69 20.36 -5.32
C VAL A 101 -3.21 20.21 -3.88
N ALA A 102 -2.90 21.31 -3.18
CA ALA A 102 -2.44 21.27 -1.80
C ALA A 102 -3.48 20.67 -0.82
N PRO A 103 -4.78 21.04 -0.90
CA PRO A 103 -5.83 20.33 -0.16
C PRO A 103 -5.89 18.83 -0.47
N LEU A 104 -5.80 18.42 -1.74
CA LEU A 104 -5.81 17.00 -2.12
C LEU A 104 -4.61 16.24 -1.57
N GLN A 105 -3.41 16.82 -1.60
CA GLN A 105 -2.21 16.23 -0.99
C GLN A 105 -2.37 16.04 0.52
N THR A 106 -3.00 17.02 1.19
CA THR A 106 -3.29 16.95 2.63
C THR A 106 -4.29 15.84 2.95
N ILE A 107 -5.39 15.74 2.18
CA ILE A 107 -6.39 14.69 2.31
C ILE A 107 -5.75 13.32 2.06
N ASN A 108 -4.95 13.20 0.99
CA ASN A 108 -4.26 11.97 0.63
C ASN A 108 -3.33 11.51 1.77
N SER A 109 -2.47 12.39 2.27
CA SER A 109 -1.52 12.08 3.34
C SER A 109 -2.23 11.69 4.64
N THR A 110 -3.32 12.38 4.96
CA THR A 110 -4.14 12.07 6.15
C THR A 110 -4.80 10.70 6.03
N ALA A 111 -5.41 10.41 4.88
CA ALA A 111 -6.01 9.10 4.60
C ALA A 111 -4.96 7.98 4.61
N ALA A 112 -3.78 8.21 4.02
CA ALA A 112 -2.66 7.27 4.03
C ALA A 112 -2.23 6.94 5.46
N MET A 113 -2.02 7.97 6.29
CA MET A 113 -1.51 7.82 7.65
C MET A 113 -2.53 7.10 8.54
N LEU A 114 -3.78 7.56 8.57
CA LEU A 114 -4.84 6.95 9.37
C LEU A 114 -5.13 5.52 8.90
N GLY A 115 -5.18 5.31 7.58
CA GLY A 115 -5.36 3.99 6.99
C GLY A 115 -4.23 3.03 7.35
N THR A 116 -2.98 3.48 7.26
CA THR A 116 -1.78 2.68 7.59
C THR A 116 -1.76 2.31 9.07
N ILE A 117 -1.91 3.29 9.96
CA ILE A 117 -1.90 3.06 11.41
C ILE A 117 -3.05 2.12 11.80
N GLY A 118 -4.27 2.42 11.34
CA GLY A 118 -5.45 1.60 11.60
C GLY A 118 -5.25 0.17 11.12
N PHE A 119 -4.83 -0.02 9.86
CA PHE A 119 -4.61 -1.34 9.28
C PHE A 119 -3.54 -2.12 10.03
N CYS A 120 -2.43 -1.47 10.40
CA CYS A 120 -1.34 -2.13 11.11
C CYS A 120 -1.74 -2.56 12.51
N VAL A 121 -2.40 -1.68 13.28
CA VAL A 121 -2.92 -2.01 14.61
C VAL A 121 -3.88 -3.19 14.54
N GLN A 122 -4.84 -3.20 13.61
CA GLN A 122 -5.80 -4.30 13.50
C GLN A 122 -5.14 -5.60 13.02
N THR A 123 -4.19 -5.53 12.09
CA THR A 123 -3.46 -6.71 11.61
C THR A 123 -2.62 -7.34 12.72
N LEU A 124 -1.90 -6.53 13.51
CA LEU A 124 -1.14 -7.00 14.67
C LEU A 124 -2.05 -7.59 15.75
N ARG A 125 -3.24 -7.00 15.97
CA ARG A 125 -4.25 -7.55 16.89
C ARG A 125 -4.83 -8.87 16.41
N ALA A 126 -5.07 -9.01 15.11
CA ALA A 126 -5.63 -10.23 14.52
C ALA A 126 -4.67 -11.42 14.64
N ARG A 127 -3.35 -11.20 14.58
CA ARG A 127 -2.29 -12.23 14.68
C ARG A 127 -2.46 -13.40 13.69
N ILE A 128 -3.06 -13.13 12.53
CA ILE A 128 -3.21 -14.08 11.42
C ILE A 128 -1.97 -14.03 10.53
N LEU A 129 -1.57 -12.82 10.14
CA LEU A 129 -0.37 -12.54 9.34
C LEU A 129 0.85 -12.27 10.24
N PRO A 130 2.08 -12.47 9.73
CA PRO A 130 3.30 -12.16 10.48
C PRO A 130 3.41 -10.66 10.79
N ALA A 131 4.13 -10.32 11.85
CA ALA A 131 4.31 -8.93 12.26
C ALA A 131 5.31 -8.18 11.37
N TRP A 132 6.29 -8.86 10.77
CA TRP A 132 7.38 -8.20 10.03
C TRP A 132 6.90 -7.33 8.85
N PRO A 133 5.93 -7.73 7.99
CA PRO A 133 5.47 -6.85 6.91
C PRO A 133 4.73 -5.63 7.47
N VAL A 134 4.03 -5.82 8.58
CA VAL A 134 3.28 -4.75 9.26
C VAL A 134 4.23 -3.72 9.87
N VAL A 135 5.33 -4.18 10.46
CA VAL A 135 6.39 -3.31 10.98
C VAL A 135 7.03 -2.52 9.84
N LEU A 136 7.34 -3.16 8.71
CA LEU A 136 7.85 -2.45 7.53
C LEU A 136 6.86 -1.41 7.01
N PHE A 137 5.56 -1.72 7.06
CA PHE A 137 4.51 -0.79 6.64
C PHE A 137 4.45 0.46 7.53
N LEU A 138 4.65 0.29 8.85
CA LEU A 138 4.71 1.40 9.81
C LEU A 138 6.05 2.16 9.78
N LEU A 139 7.13 1.53 9.33
CA LEU A 139 8.44 2.17 9.22
C LEU A 139 8.50 3.15 8.05
N PHE A 140 7.74 2.91 6.98
CA PHE A 140 7.71 3.78 5.80
C PHE A 140 7.47 5.26 6.16
N PRO A 141 6.38 5.65 6.86
CA PRO A 141 6.15 7.04 7.22
C PRO A 141 7.23 7.63 8.13
N ALA A 142 7.81 6.81 9.02
CA ALA A 142 8.87 7.26 9.92
C ALA A 142 10.15 7.63 9.17
N ILE A 143 10.47 6.87 8.12
CA ILE A 143 11.68 7.08 7.32
C ILE A 143 11.57 8.28 6.39
N MET A 144 10.35 8.68 6.01
CA MET A 144 10.12 9.90 5.24
C MET A 144 10.58 11.18 5.98
N PHE A 145 10.76 11.13 7.30
CA PHE A 145 11.34 12.24 8.08
C PHE A 145 12.88 12.30 8.03
N ILE A 146 13.54 11.32 7.40
CA ILE A 146 14.99 11.25 7.26
C ILE A 146 15.34 11.48 5.78
N PRO A 147 15.81 12.67 5.39
CA PRO A 147 16.04 13.01 3.97
C PRO A 147 16.97 12.03 3.25
N ALA A 148 17.98 11.49 3.93
CA ALA A 148 18.92 10.52 3.35
C ALA A 148 18.27 9.16 3.02
N LEU A 149 17.11 8.86 3.59
CA LEU A 149 16.43 7.57 3.46
C LEU A 149 15.04 7.67 2.82
N SER A 150 14.57 8.86 2.47
CA SER A 150 13.24 9.09 1.88
C SER A 150 12.99 8.21 0.66
N ASN A 151 13.98 8.10 -0.24
CA ASN A 151 13.91 7.31 -1.47
C ASN A 151 13.82 5.79 -1.21
N TRP A 152 14.23 5.33 -0.03
CA TRP A 152 14.09 3.93 0.40
C TRP A 152 12.73 3.62 1.03
N GLY A 153 11.93 4.64 1.33
CA GLY A 153 10.57 4.47 1.84
C GLY A 153 9.69 3.65 0.89
N ALA A 154 9.80 3.88 -0.42
CA ALA A 154 9.09 3.10 -1.43
C ALA A 154 9.45 1.60 -1.40
N VAL A 155 10.73 1.28 -1.16
CA VAL A 155 11.19 -0.12 -1.05
C VAL A 155 10.53 -0.81 0.14
N LEU A 156 10.56 -0.19 1.31
CA LEU A 156 9.98 -0.78 2.53
C LEU A 156 8.48 -0.98 2.40
N TRP A 157 7.79 0.00 1.80
CA TRP A 157 6.37 -0.09 1.55
C TRP A 157 6.04 -1.21 0.55
N GLY A 158 6.82 -1.34 -0.53
CA GLY A 158 6.66 -2.40 -1.50
C GLY A 158 6.92 -3.80 -0.92
N ILE A 159 7.98 -3.95 -0.12
CA ILE A 159 8.30 -5.22 0.57
C ILE A 159 7.19 -5.60 1.55
N SER A 160 6.60 -4.63 2.26
CA SER A 160 5.44 -4.89 3.13
C SER A 160 4.27 -5.52 2.36
N TYR A 161 3.89 -4.93 1.22
CA TYR A 161 2.80 -5.46 0.38
C TYR A 161 3.11 -6.83 -0.19
N MET A 162 4.35 -7.04 -0.64
CA MET A 162 4.81 -8.36 -1.08
C MET A 162 4.74 -9.39 0.05
N GLY A 163 5.17 -9.03 1.25
CA GLY A 163 5.11 -9.89 2.43
C GLY A 163 3.69 -10.28 2.80
N LEU A 164 2.80 -9.30 2.93
CA LEU A 164 1.38 -9.55 3.23
C LEU A 164 0.73 -10.42 2.14
N GLY A 165 0.92 -10.04 0.87
CA GLY A 165 0.35 -10.76 -0.26
C GLY A 165 0.88 -12.19 -0.38
N TYR A 166 2.18 -12.40 -0.16
CA TYR A 166 2.80 -13.73 -0.20
C TYR A 166 2.23 -14.68 0.85
N TYR A 167 1.98 -14.20 2.07
CA TYR A 167 1.37 -15.03 3.12
C TYR A 167 -0.08 -15.40 2.78
N VAL A 168 -0.84 -14.46 2.21
CA VAL A 168 -2.22 -14.73 1.77
C VAL A 168 -2.24 -15.73 0.62
N VAL A 169 -1.41 -15.53 -0.41
CA VAL A 169 -1.33 -16.44 -1.57
C VAL A 169 -0.83 -17.82 -1.17
N GLY A 170 0.16 -17.89 -0.29
CA GLY A 170 0.66 -19.14 0.27
C GLY A 170 -0.26 -19.77 1.32
N LYS A 171 -1.40 -19.13 1.64
CA LYS A 171 -2.35 -19.54 2.69
C LYS A 171 -1.68 -19.78 4.05
N LYS A 172 -0.63 -19.02 4.34
CA LYS A 172 0.17 -19.14 5.56
C LYS A 172 -0.42 -18.26 6.66
N SER A 173 -0.70 -18.86 7.80
CA SER A 173 -1.10 -18.16 9.02
C SER A 173 -0.11 -18.42 10.15
N VAL A 174 0.02 -17.48 11.08
CA VAL A 174 1.01 -17.57 12.18
C VAL A 174 0.40 -18.18 13.44
N ARG A 175 -0.67 -17.56 13.98
CA ARG A 175 -1.25 -17.98 15.27
C ARG A 175 -2.72 -18.36 15.19
N HIS A 176 -3.48 -17.71 14.32
CA HIS A 176 -4.90 -17.96 14.15
C HIS A 176 -5.22 -18.31 12.70
N PRO A 177 -6.18 -19.21 12.45
CA PRO A 177 -6.59 -19.56 11.10
C PRO A 177 -7.15 -18.34 10.38
N SER A 178 -7.00 -18.34 9.06
CA SER A 178 -7.64 -17.35 8.19
C SER A 178 -9.15 -17.58 8.09
N VAL A 179 -9.87 -16.65 7.47
CA VAL A 179 -11.32 -16.83 7.15
C VAL A 179 -11.57 -18.14 6.38
N PHE A 180 -10.61 -18.60 5.59
CA PHE A 180 -10.73 -19.78 4.73
C PHE A 180 -10.15 -21.07 5.34
N GLY A 181 -9.57 -20.97 6.55
CA GLY A 181 -8.97 -22.10 7.25
C GLY A 181 -9.87 -22.70 8.34
N MET A 182 -11.18 -22.49 8.25
CA MET A 182 -12.18 -23.18 9.07
C MET A 182 -12.50 -24.56 8.48
#